data_AF-A0A0R2S8Q8-F1
#
_entry.id   AF-A0A0R2S8Q8-F1
#
_cell.length_a   1.000
_cell.length_b   1.000
_cell.length_c   1.000
_cell.angle_alpha   90.00
_cell.angle_beta   90.00
_cell.angle_gamma   90.00
#
_symmetry.space_group_name_H-M   'P 1'
#
loop_
_entity.id
_entity.type
_entity.pdbx_description
1 polymer ?
#
loop_
_entity_poly.entity_id
_entity_poly.type
_entity_poly.pdbx_seq_one_letter_code
_entity_poly.pdbx_strand_id
1 'polypeptide(L)'
;MAFTRSKTYTIEAAQAAIQRYCAFQERCQSEVEERLRSMGVLPEAQAELVADLMANGFLNEERFARAFARGKFRIKGWGPHKIAQGLQAKRVSSACINLGLSELDEGEVRDYLLRQREKYPDDQEFLAWAYRRGFDRSSALQALQEG
;
A
#
# COMPACT_ATOMS: atom_id res chain seq x y z
N MET A 1 23.29 -22.95 19.60
CA MET A 1 22.79 -22.69 18.23
C MET A 1 21.45 -23.38 18.07
N ALA A 2 20.35 -22.65 17.89
CA ALA A 2 19.04 -23.25 17.66
C ALA A 2 18.89 -23.55 16.17
N PHE A 3 18.76 -24.83 15.81
CA PHE A 3 18.35 -25.22 14.45
C PHE A 3 16.87 -24.88 14.28
N THR A 4 16.56 -23.74 13.67
CA THR A 4 15.21 -23.48 13.17
C THR A 4 14.88 -24.52 12.12
N ARG A 5 13.85 -25.35 12.38
CA ARG A 5 13.24 -26.23 11.38
C ARG A 5 12.76 -25.38 10.21
N SER A 6 13.51 -25.32 9.11
CA SER A 6 13.01 -24.78 7.85
C SER A 6 11.93 -25.74 7.35
N LYS A 7 10.71 -25.23 7.14
CA LYS A 7 9.70 -25.98 6.40
C LYS A 7 10.15 -25.98 4.95
N THR A 8 10.59 -27.13 4.44
CA THR A 8 10.79 -27.33 3.00
C THR A 8 9.42 -27.47 2.37
N TYR A 9 9.08 -26.55 1.47
CA TYR A 9 7.88 -26.63 0.66
C TYR A 9 8.22 -27.29 -0.68
N THR A 10 7.35 -28.19 -1.15
CA THR A 10 7.34 -28.51 -2.59
C THR A 10 6.84 -27.29 -3.36
N ILE A 11 7.11 -27.23 -4.67
CA ILE A 11 6.67 -26.10 -5.51
C ILE A 11 5.14 -25.98 -5.50
N GLU A 12 4.43 -27.10 -5.56
CA GLU A 12 2.96 -27.15 -5.56
C GLU A 12 2.40 -26.68 -4.21
N ALA A 13 3.03 -27.10 -3.10
CA ALA A 13 2.65 -26.66 -1.77
C ALA A 13 2.90 -25.15 -1.58
N ALA A 14 3.99 -24.62 -2.14
CA ALA A 14 4.29 -23.21 -2.13
C ALA A 14 3.27 -22.40 -2.94
N GLN A 15 2.97 -22.84 -4.17
CA GLN A 15 1.99 -22.21 -5.04
C GLN A 15 0.61 -22.14 -4.37
N ALA A 16 0.10 -23.25 -3.84
CA ALA A 16 -1.19 -23.28 -3.15
C ALA A 16 -1.20 -22.38 -1.90
N ALA A 17 -0.08 -22.25 -1.19
CA ALA A 17 0.03 -21.35 -0.05
C ALA A 17 0.00 -19.88 -0.47
N ILE A 18 0.69 -19.50 -1.55
CA ILE A 18 0.68 -18.13 -2.06
C ILE A 18 -0.66 -17.75 -2.68
N GLN A 19 -1.31 -18.66 -3.41
CA GLN A 19 -2.68 -18.43 -3.91
C GLN A 19 -3.64 -18.09 -2.77
N ARG A 20 -3.61 -18.86 -1.67
CA ARG A 20 -4.40 -18.55 -0.46
C ARG A 20 -4.00 -17.20 0.16
N TYR A 21 -2.71 -16.88 0.17
CA TYR A 21 -2.19 -15.63 0.70
C TYR A 21 -2.70 -14.39 -0.07
N CYS A 22 -2.76 -14.49 -1.40
CA CYS A 22 -3.28 -13.44 -2.28
C CYS A 22 -4.82 -13.40 -2.31
N ALA A 23 -5.49 -14.55 -2.16
CA ALA A 23 -6.95 -14.61 -2.09
C ALA A 23 -7.49 -13.98 -0.79
N PHE A 24 -6.72 -14.03 0.30
CA PHE A 24 -7.12 -13.45 1.58
C PHE A 24 -7.06 -11.91 1.58
N GLN A 25 -6.06 -11.32 0.93
CA GLN A 25 -5.95 -9.87 0.76
C GLN A 25 -5.02 -9.56 -0.41
N GLU A 26 -5.20 -8.38 -0.99
CA GLU A 26 -4.30 -7.90 -2.04
C GLU A 26 -2.85 -7.85 -1.59
N ARG A 27 -1.96 -8.29 -2.49
CA ARG A 27 -0.51 -8.30 -2.29
C ARG A 27 0.18 -7.59 -3.44
N CYS A 28 1.29 -6.92 -3.14
CA CYS A 28 2.23 -6.50 -4.18
C CYS A 28 3.23 -7.62 -4.48
N GLN A 29 3.89 -7.50 -5.64
CA GLN A 29 4.89 -8.47 -6.07
C GLN A 29 6.00 -8.66 -5.04
N SER A 30 6.51 -7.57 -4.44
CA SER A 30 7.59 -7.66 -3.46
C SER A 30 7.22 -8.47 -2.21
N GLU A 31 5.96 -8.38 -1.75
CA GLU A 31 5.48 -9.17 -0.60
C GLU A 31 5.40 -10.66 -0.94
N VAL A 32 5.00 -10.98 -2.18
CA VAL A 32 4.94 -12.36 -2.66
C VAL A 32 6.34 -12.95 -2.81
N GLU A 33 7.28 -12.21 -3.40
CA GLU A 33 8.69 -12.62 -3.53
C GLU A 33 9.34 -12.84 -2.16
N GLU A 34 9.13 -11.92 -1.21
CA GLU A 34 9.64 -12.07 0.16
C GLU A 34 9.04 -13.32 0.84
N ARG A 35 7.74 -13.57 0.63
CA ARG A 35 7.07 -14.75 1.18
C ARG A 35 7.64 -16.04 0.58
N LEU A 36 7.78 -16.13 -0.73
CA LEU A 36 8.36 -17.28 -1.41
C LEU A 36 9.81 -17.54 -0.97
N ARG A 37 10.61 -16.48 -0.81
CA ARG A 37 11.97 -16.56 -0.28
C ARG A 37 12.00 -17.12 1.15
N SER A 38 11.08 -16.67 2.01
CA SER A 38 10.95 -17.20 3.38
C SER A 38 10.57 -18.69 3.43
N MET A 39 9.98 -19.20 2.34
CA MET A 39 9.61 -20.61 2.16
C MET A 39 10.74 -21.45 1.54
N GLY A 40 11.88 -20.83 1.21
CA GLY A 40 13.04 -21.52 0.63
C GLY A 40 12.90 -21.83 -0.87
N VAL A 41 11.97 -21.19 -1.57
CA VAL A 41 11.79 -21.37 -3.02
C VAL A 41 12.97 -20.73 -3.76
N LEU A 42 13.53 -21.42 -4.76
CA LEU A 42 14.67 -20.92 -5.55
C LEU A 42 14.26 -19.72 -6.43
N PRO A 43 15.15 -18.74 -6.67
CA PRO A 43 14.82 -17.51 -7.42
C PRO A 43 14.19 -17.76 -8.79
N GLU A 44 14.64 -18.79 -9.51
CA GLU A 44 14.12 -19.15 -10.84
C GLU A 44 12.65 -19.58 -10.75
N ALA A 45 12.33 -20.44 -9.78
CA ALA A 45 10.97 -20.88 -9.51
C ALA A 45 10.08 -19.75 -8.93
N GLN A 46 10.66 -18.78 -8.21
CA GLN A 46 9.91 -17.62 -7.73
C GLN A 46 9.38 -16.79 -8.90
N ALA A 47 10.22 -16.52 -9.91
CA ALA A 47 9.84 -15.73 -11.07
C ALA A 47 8.71 -16.41 -11.87
N GLU A 48 8.80 -17.72 -12.07
CA GLU A 48 7.76 -18.51 -12.74
C GLU A 48 6.43 -18.48 -11.95
N LEU A 49 6.49 -18.74 -10.63
CA LEU A 49 5.30 -18.68 -9.78
C LEU A 49 4.64 -17.30 -9.77
N VAL A 50 5.42 -16.22 -9.71
CA VAL A 50 4.90 -14.85 -9.76
C VAL A 50 4.19 -14.60 -11.09
N ALA A 51 4.78 -15.01 -12.22
CA ALA A 51 4.17 -14.87 -13.54
C ALA A 51 2.84 -15.64 -13.62
N ASP A 52 2.79 -16.87 -13.12
CA ASP A 52 1.56 -17.68 -13.06
C ASP A 52 0.48 -17.05 -12.20
N LEU A 53 0.85 -16.51 -11.03
CA LEU A 53 -0.09 -15.84 -10.14
C LEU A 53 -0.69 -14.59 -10.79
N MET A 54 0.11 -13.85 -11.57
CA MET A 54 -0.36 -12.70 -12.33
C MET A 54 -1.27 -13.12 -13.48
N ALA A 55 -0.88 -14.13 -14.27
CA ALA A 55 -1.66 -14.65 -15.39
C ALA A 55 -3.03 -15.18 -14.95
N ASN A 56 -3.09 -15.82 -13.78
CA ASN A 56 -4.33 -16.33 -13.19
C ASN A 56 -5.08 -15.28 -12.32
N GLY A 57 -4.62 -14.02 -12.29
CA GLY A 57 -5.29 -12.91 -11.61
C GLY A 57 -5.18 -12.89 -10.07
N PHE A 58 -4.48 -13.85 -9.46
CA PHE A 58 -4.21 -13.87 -8.02
C PHE A 58 -3.37 -12.67 -7.58
N LEU A 59 -2.38 -12.28 -8.39
CA LEU A 59 -1.49 -11.14 -8.12
C LEU A 59 -1.74 -10.03 -9.13
N ASN A 60 -2.05 -8.83 -8.64
CA ASN A 60 -2.27 -7.66 -9.50
C ASN A 60 -1.79 -6.40 -8.77
N GLU A 61 -0.72 -5.80 -9.29
CA GLU A 61 -0.07 -4.66 -8.65
C GLU A 61 -0.91 -3.38 -8.67
N GLU A 62 -1.70 -3.16 -9.73
CA GLU A 62 -2.64 -2.04 -9.80
C GLU A 62 -3.74 -2.18 -8.73
N ARG A 63 -4.36 -3.37 -8.65
CA ARG A 63 -5.42 -3.66 -7.67
C ARG A 63 -4.91 -3.48 -6.25
N PHE A 64 -3.68 -3.91 -5.98
CA PHE A 64 -3.00 -3.65 -4.72
C PHE A 64 -2.82 -2.16 -4.45
N ALA A 65 -2.28 -1.39 -5.41
CA ALA A 65 -2.02 0.04 -5.22
C ALA A 65 -3.30 0.83 -4.90
N ARG A 66 -4.39 0.54 -5.63
CA ARG A 66 -5.71 1.15 -5.39
C ARG A 66 -6.26 0.80 -4.01
N ALA A 67 -6.25 -0.48 -3.64
CA ALA A 67 -6.72 -0.93 -2.33
C ALA A 67 -5.88 -0.33 -1.18
N PHE A 68 -4.56 -0.27 -1.36
CA PHE A 68 -3.64 0.30 -0.39
C PHE A 68 -3.91 1.80 -0.18
N ALA A 69 -4.06 2.59 -1.25
CA ALA A 69 -4.33 4.01 -1.16
C ALA A 69 -5.62 4.31 -0.40
N ARG A 70 -6.75 3.70 -0.82
CA ARG A 70 -8.05 3.85 -0.13
C ARG A 70 -7.96 3.46 1.34
N GLY A 71 -7.33 2.32 1.64
CA GLY A 71 -7.19 1.82 3.01
C GLY A 71 -6.34 2.74 3.89
N LYS A 72 -5.20 3.23 3.38
CA LYS A 72 -4.31 4.14 4.13
C LYS A 72 -4.94 5.50 4.36
N PHE A 73 -5.71 6.02 3.40
CA PHE A 73 -6.47 7.24 3.62
C PHE A 73 -7.59 7.02 4.64
N ARG A 74 -8.52 6.09 4.41
CA ARG A 74 -9.71 5.91 5.27
C ARG A 74 -9.40 5.46 6.69
N ILE A 75 -8.50 4.50 6.85
CA ILE A 75 -8.23 3.87 8.16
C ILE A 75 -7.15 4.64 8.90
N LYS A 76 -6.12 5.09 8.17
CA LYS A 76 -4.96 5.72 8.80
C LYS A 76 -4.96 7.22 8.65
N GLY A 77 -5.69 7.85 7.73
CA GLY A 77 -5.69 9.29 7.47
C GLY A 77 -4.44 9.79 6.75
N TRP A 78 -3.79 8.94 5.95
CA TRP A 78 -2.56 9.32 5.23
C TRP A 78 -2.89 10.20 4.03
N GLY A 79 -2.14 11.27 3.84
CA GLY A 79 -2.21 12.08 2.61
C GLY A 79 -1.46 11.44 1.43
N PRO A 80 -1.62 12.00 0.22
CA PRO A 80 -1.09 11.43 -1.03
C PRO A 80 0.40 11.12 -0.99
N HIS A 81 1.23 12.03 -0.45
CA HIS A 81 2.68 11.86 -0.40
C HIS A 81 3.09 10.65 0.45
N LYS A 82 2.41 10.46 1.58
CA LYS A 82 2.70 9.35 2.50
C LYS A 82 2.23 8.01 1.94
N ILE A 83 1.12 8.02 1.20
CA ILE A 83 0.65 6.84 0.45
C ILE A 83 1.67 6.47 -0.62
N ALA A 84 2.10 7.43 -1.44
CA ALA A 84 3.11 7.22 -2.48
C ALA A 84 4.41 6.64 -1.91
N GLN A 85 4.95 7.23 -0.83
CA GLN A 85 6.14 6.70 -0.14
C GLN A 85 5.93 5.27 0.36
N GLY A 86 4.76 4.95 0.90
CA GLY A 86 4.42 3.60 1.36
C GLY A 86 4.38 2.58 0.22
N LEU A 87 3.87 2.96 -0.95
CA LEU A 87 3.87 2.12 -2.15
C LEU A 87 5.28 1.97 -2.75
N GLN A 88 6.08 3.05 -2.77
CA GLN A 88 7.48 3.01 -3.21
C GLN A 88 8.33 2.08 -2.33
N ALA A 89 8.15 2.12 -1.02
CA ALA A 89 8.82 1.21 -0.09
C ALA A 89 8.48 -0.26 -0.36
N LYS A 90 7.31 -0.52 -0.97
CA LYS A 90 6.86 -1.83 -1.44
C LYS A 90 7.23 -2.12 -2.90
N ARG A 91 8.09 -1.30 -3.50
CA ARG A 91 8.60 -1.44 -4.87
C ARG A 91 7.51 -1.45 -5.94
N VAL A 92 6.36 -0.85 -5.64
CA VAL A 92 5.27 -0.69 -6.61
C VAL A 92 5.68 0.32 -7.68
N SER A 93 5.43 0.00 -8.94
CA SER A 93 5.76 0.87 -10.07
C SER A 93 5.08 2.25 -9.99
N SER A 94 5.74 3.29 -10.50
CA SER A 94 5.20 4.66 -10.50
C SER A 94 3.84 4.76 -11.21
N ALA A 95 3.63 3.97 -12.27
CA ALA A 95 2.34 3.91 -12.96
C ALA A 95 1.23 3.41 -12.03
N CYS A 96 1.45 2.30 -11.32
CA CYS A 96 0.48 1.77 -10.35
C CYS A 96 0.30 2.72 -9.15
N ILE A 97 1.36 3.41 -8.71
CA ILE A 97 1.26 4.43 -7.67
C ILE A 97 0.30 5.53 -8.08
N ASN A 98 0.43 6.06 -9.30
CA ASN A 98 -0.45 7.11 -9.80
C ASN A 98 -1.91 6.64 -9.86
N LEU A 99 -2.16 5.41 -10.30
CA LEU A 99 -3.50 4.80 -10.28
C LEU A 99 -4.03 4.66 -8.85
N GLY A 100 -3.18 4.28 -7.90
CA GLY A 100 -3.53 4.25 -6.48
C GLY A 100 -3.90 5.64 -5.94
N LEU A 101 -3.12 6.67 -6.26
CA LEU A 101 -3.39 8.04 -5.82
C LEU A 101 -4.66 8.62 -6.43
N SER A 102 -5.05 8.22 -7.66
CA SER A 102 -6.32 8.64 -8.27
C SER A 102 -7.57 8.11 -7.56
N GLU A 103 -7.42 7.16 -6.63
CA GLU A 103 -8.53 6.67 -5.80
C GLU A 103 -8.86 7.59 -4.62
N LEU A 104 -8.05 8.62 -4.39
CA LEU A 104 -8.31 9.60 -3.35
C LEU A 104 -9.34 10.60 -3.87
N ASP A 105 -10.59 10.43 -3.45
CA ASP A 105 -11.65 11.38 -3.77
C ASP A 105 -11.35 12.74 -3.14
N GLU A 106 -11.32 13.78 -3.97
CA GLU A 106 -10.97 15.13 -3.55
C GLU A 106 -11.96 15.67 -2.50
N GLY A 107 -13.24 15.31 -2.61
CA GLY A 107 -14.26 15.66 -1.62
C GLY A 107 -14.02 14.97 -0.28
N GLU A 108 -13.75 13.66 -0.29
CA GLU A 108 -13.42 12.88 0.91
C GLU A 108 -12.17 13.42 1.62
N VAL A 109 -11.15 13.82 0.85
CA VAL A 109 -9.92 14.46 1.35
C VAL A 109 -10.21 15.82 1.98
N ARG A 110 -10.97 16.68 1.29
CA ARG A 110 -11.35 18.01 1.80
C ARG A 110 -12.15 17.90 3.09
N ASP A 111 -13.22 17.11 3.10
CA ASP A 111 -14.09 16.93 4.27
C ASP A 111 -13.32 16.29 5.46
N TYR A 112 -12.34 15.43 5.17
CA TYR A 112 -11.44 14.93 6.18
C TYR A 112 -10.56 16.04 6.75
N LEU A 113 -9.94 16.88 5.92
CA LEU A 113 -9.08 17.97 6.36
C LEU A 113 -9.83 19.04 7.17
N LEU A 114 -11.04 19.43 6.76
CA LEU A 114 -11.89 20.37 7.51
C LEU A 114 -12.19 19.87 8.93
N ARG A 115 -12.61 18.60 9.06
CA ARG A 115 -12.83 17.98 10.38
C ARG A 115 -11.58 17.90 11.25
N GLN A 116 -10.39 17.86 10.64
CA GLN A 116 -9.14 17.89 11.40
C GLN A 116 -8.79 19.33 11.77
N ARG A 117 -9.02 20.30 10.88
CA ARG A 117 -8.79 21.73 11.12
C ARG A 117 -9.55 22.24 12.34
N GLU A 118 -10.77 21.79 12.57
CA GLU A 118 -11.58 22.12 13.77
C GLU A 118 -10.85 21.82 15.10
N LYS A 119 -9.88 20.91 15.09
CA LYS A 119 -9.14 20.47 16.30
C LYS A 119 -7.90 21.30 16.60
N TYR A 120 -7.50 22.21 15.71
CA TYR A 120 -6.29 23.00 15.83
C TYR A 120 -6.66 24.49 15.90
N PRO A 121 -6.45 25.18 17.04
CA PRO A 121 -6.69 26.61 17.13
C PRO A 121 -5.71 27.45 16.30
N ASP A 122 -4.48 26.96 16.15
CA ASP A 122 -3.40 27.62 15.42
C ASP A 122 -3.20 27.04 14.02
N ASP A 123 -3.13 27.92 13.02
CA ASP A 123 -2.97 27.54 11.62
C ASP A 123 -1.63 26.87 11.34
N GLN A 124 -0.55 27.31 11.98
CA GLN A 124 0.79 26.74 11.75
C GLN A 124 0.87 25.32 12.32
N GLU A 125 0.26 25.07 13.47
CA GLU A 125 0.15 23.73 14.06
C GLU A 125 -0.64 22.78 13.15
N PHE A 126 -1.78 23.25 12.60
CA PHE A 126 -2.56 22.48 11.64
C PHE A 126 -1.75 22.14 10.38
N LEU A 127 -1.09 23.12 9.77
CA LEU A 127 -0.30 22.91 8.57
C LEU A 127 0.87 21.95 8.82
N ALA A 128 1.58 22.13 9.93
CA ALA A 128 2.68 21.23 10.33
C ALA A 128 2.18 19.79 10.54
N TRP A 129 0.98 19.63 11.11
CA TRP A 129 0.32 18.33 11.20
C TRP A 129 -0.01 17.79 9.80
N ALA A 130 -0.69 18.55 8.95
CA ALA A 130 -1.14 18.10 7.64
C ALA A 130 0.03 17.61 6.76
N TYR A 131 1.14 18.35 6.74
CA TYR A 131 2.34 17.97 6.00
C TYR A 131 2.99 16.71 6.56
N ARG A 132 3.05 16.54 7.88
CA ARG A 132 3.54 15.30 8.52
C ARG A 132 2.67 14.08 8.19
N ARG A 133 1.39 14.30 7.91
CA ARG A 133 0.45 13.27 7.46
C ARG A 133 0.54 12.99 5.97
N GLY A 134 1.21 13.87 5.20
CA GLY A 134 1.49 13.71 3.77
C GLY A 134 0.49 14.41 2.85
N PHE A 135 -0.31 15.34 3.39
CA PHE A 135 -1.17 16.19 2.57
C PHE A 135 -0.36 17.25 1.85
N ASP A 136 -0.76 17.57 0.62
CA ASP A 136 -0.16 18.63 -0.16
C ASP A 136 -0.54 20.02 0.37
N ARG A 137 0.24 21.02 -0.03
CA ARG A 137 0.05 22.41 0.40
C ARG A 137 -1.28 22.98 -0.05
N SER A 138 -1.72 22.69 -1.27
CA SER A 138 -3.00 23.19 -1.81
C SER A 138 -4.17 22.72 -0.97
N SER A 139 -4.31 21.42 -0.75
CA SER A 139 -5.42 20.85 0.03
C SER A 139 -5.42 21.34 1.47
N ALA A 140 -4.24 21.46 2.09
CA ALA A 140 -4.13 21.94 3.47
C ALA A 140 -4.50 23.44 3.60
N LEU A 141 -4.06 24.29 2.67
CA LEU A 141 -4.40 25.71 2.68
C LEU A 141 -5.87 25.95 2.34
N GLN A 142 -6.45 25.16 1.44
CA GLN A 142 -7.88 25.23 1.14
C GLN A 142 -8.72 24.99 2.40
N ALA A 143 -8.34 24.01 3.22
CA ALA A 143 -9.04 23.75 4.49
C ALA A 143 -8.94 24.90 5.51
N LEU A 144 -7.94 25.79 5.41
CA LEU A 144 -7.85 27.01 6.24
C LEU A 144 -8.77 28.13 5.75
N GLN A 145 -9.10 28.15 4.47
CA GLN A 145 -9.93 29.18 3.88
C GLN A 145 -11.43 28.89 4.08
N GLU A 146 -11.77 27.61 4.23
CA GLU A 146 -13.14 27.12 4.32
C GLU A 146 -13.61 26.81 5.75
N GLY A 147 -12.70 26.71 6.72
CA GLY A 147 -13.00 26.37 8.13
C GLY A 147 -12.62 27.49 9.09
#